data_AF-A0AAU9JQI6-F1
#
_entry.id   AF-A0AAU9JQI6-F1
#
_cell.length_a   1.000
_cell.length_b   1.000
_cell.length_c   1.000
_cell.angle_alpha   90.00
_cell.angle_beta   90.00
_cell.angle_gamma   90.00
#
_symmetry.space_group_name_H-M   'P 1'
#
loop_
_entity.id
_entity.type
_entity.pdbx_description
1 polymer ?
#
loop_
_entity_poly.entity_id
_entity_poly.type
_entity_poly.pdbx_seq_one_letter_code
_entity_poly.pdbx_strand_id
1 'polypeptide(L)'
;MEDFTCLMDIDPNPMIAFDIEEESEILNYVSTSTETSKELNYLEQKFNTIDIKEKSAEEEKSSICSNKSTYYSSKSSCTKRKTNEYKKTMAVDSALKFKLETLLLALFKRKKPNKPPKKEYIRCTLIRGHKRSIRQSFQGIYPSKGIHKFLLTDAKSYRIWNYLTQICLRDSRDSAIMMEKSSTVKGPKTDGKSKRQQIKENDELKKSFNDDFCRSYFLEEVIKEHYYYYIKLLFAHFDCDILCEKFNFFCCEGRHTDICTKKWELLNIFVSDLMLTDIKIDPWFPIGEQRQKITLEDIDELSKVAAYNKDDDDISQFLA
;
A
#
# COMPACT_ATOMS: atom_id res chain seq x y z
N MET A 1 -7.20 24.99 58.99
CA MET A 1 -7.20 23.84 58.05
C MET A 1 -7.94 24.34 56.83
N GLU A 2 -7.20 24.94 55.92
CA GLU A 2 -7.70 25.50 54.67
C GLU A 2 -7.24 24.55 53.57
N ASP A 3 -8.21 23.94 52.87
CA ASP A 3 -7.92 23.03 51.77
C ASP A 3 -7.77 23.82 50.46
N PHE A 4 -6.56 23.74 49.93
CA PHE A 4 -6.13 24.27 48.64
C PHE A 4 -6.61 23.34 47.51
N THR A 5 -7.68 23.71 46.80
CA THR A 5 -8.00 23.11 45.49
C THR A 5 -7.40 23.99 44.39
N CYS A 6 -6.24 23.57 43.88
CA CYS A 6 -5.59 24.17 42.71
C CYS A 6 -6.26 23.63 41.43
N LEU A 7 -7.21 24.38 40.89
CA LEU A 7 -7.69 24.20 39.52
C LEU A 7 -6.58 24.67 38.57
N MET A 8 -6.00 23.74 37.82
CA MET A 8 -5.10 24.06 36.71
C MET A 8 -5.96 24.46 35.52
N ASP A 9 -5.89 25.73 35.15
CA ASP A 9 -6.45 26.27 33.92
C ASP A 9 -5.77 25.59 32.72
N ILE A 10 -6.51 24.74 32.02
CA ILE A 10 -6.12 24.22 30.71
C ILE A 10 -6.57 25.27 29.70
N ASP A 11 -5.61 26.02 29.14
CA ASP A 11 -5.86 26.95 28.04
C ASP A 11 -6.55 26.24 26.87
N PRO A 12 -7.74 26.68 26.44
CA PRO A 12 -8.34 26.19 25.22
C PRO A 12 -7.46 26.58 24.03
N ASN A 13 -6.93 25.56 23.37
CA ASN A 13 -6.16 25.65 22.13
C ASN A 13 -6.79 26.67 21.17
N PRO A 14 -6.07 27.72 20.72
CA PRO A 14 -6.65 28.75 19.87
C PRO A 14 -7.15 28.12 18.58
N MET A 15 -8.47 28.10 18.42
CA MET A 15 -9.10 27.79 17.14
C MET A 15 -8.59 28.81 16.13
N ILE A 16 -7.83 28.31 15.17
CA ILE A 16 -7.52 29.02 13.94
C ILE A 16 -8.87 29.20 13.24
N ALA A 17 -9.42 30.41 13.28
CA ALA A 17 -10.54 30.81 12.45
C ALA A 17 -10.06 30.74 11.00
N PHE A 18 -10.39 29.64 10.32
CA PHE A 18 -10.28 29.51 8.88
C PHE A 18 -11.51 30.15 8.25
N ASP A 19 -11.30 30.91 7.17
CA ASP A 19 -12.34 31.64 6.45
C ASP A 19 -13.49 30.70 6.00
N ILE A 20 -14.71 31.09 6.35
CA ILE A 20 -15.97 30.32 6.23
C ILE A 20 -16.45 30.19 4.76
N GLU A 21 -15.74 30.73 3.78
CA GLU A 21 -16.18 30.66 2.38
C GLU A 21 -15.97 29.28 1.71
N GLU A 22 -15.11 28.41 2.27
CA GLU A 22 -14.87 27.05 1.75
C GLU A 22 -15.76 25.96 2.41
N GLU A 23 -16.66 26.31 3.35
CA GLU A 23 -17.61 25.35 3.97
C GLU A 23 -18.82 25.01 3.07
N SER A 24 -19.10 25.83 2.05
CA SER A 24 -20.23 25.60 1.13
C SER A 24 -20.03 24.40 0.19
N GLU A 25 -18.79 23.98 -0.07
CA GLU A 25 -18.49 22.74 -0.80
C GLU A 25 -18.64 21.50 0.09
N ILE A 26 -18.45 21.63 1.41
CA ILE A 26 -18.53 20.52 2.38
C ILE A 26 -19.99 20.13 2.64
N LEU A 27 -20.92 21.11 2.71
CA LEU A 27 -22.35 20.83 2.89
C LEU A 27 -23.02 20.23 1.64
N ASN A 28 -22.49 20.49 0.44
CA ASN A 28 -22.95 19.84 -0.79
C ASN A 28 -22.55 18.36 -0.85
N TYR A 29 -21.39 17.97 -0.30
CA TYR A 29 -20.97 16.56 -0.27
C TYR A 29 -21.78 15.71 0.72
N VAL A 30 -22.21 16.29 1.85
CA VAL A 30 -23.07 15.60 2.83
C VAL A 30 -24.52 15.51 2.34
N SER A 31 -24.99 16.48 1.54
CA SER A 31 -26.35 16.48 0.98
C SER A 31 -26.53 15.51 -0.19
N THR A 32 -25.48 15.22 -0.96
CA THR A 32 -25.49 14.18 -2.03
C THR A 32 -25.59 12.74 -1.51
N SER A 33 -25.49 12.52 -0.19
CA SER A 33 -25.72 11.22 0.47
C SER A 33 -27.16 10.70 0.31
N THR A 34 -28.13 11.58 0.03
CA THR A 34 -29.52 11.18 -0.21
C THR A 34 -29.83 10.82 -1.67
N GLU A 35 -29.03 11.32 -2.61
CA GLU A 35 -29.14 10.97 -4.05
C GLU A 35 -28.40 9.68 -4.38
N THR A 36 -27.27 9.39 -3.72
CA THR A 36 -26.57 8.10 -3.85
C THR A 36 -27.41 6.92 -3.39
N SER A 37 -28.33 7.11 -2.43
CA SER A 37 -29.28 6.07 -2.02
C SER A 37 -30.30 5.72 -3.12
N LYS A 38 -30.69 6.68 -3.96
CA LYS A 38 -31.60 6.43 -5.09
C LYS A 38 -30.88 5.76 -6.26
N GLU A 39 -29.63 6.14 -6.53
CA GLU A 39 -28.80 5.46 -7.53
C GLU A 39 -28.42 4.03 -7.12
N LEU A 40 -28.14 3.79 -5.83
CA LEU A 40 -27.88 2.43 -5.33
C LEU A 40 -29.11 1.53 -5.44
N ASN A 41 -30.30 2.03 -5.09
CA ASN A 41 -31.55 1.29 -5.26
C ASN A 41 -31.87 0.99 -6.73
N TYR A 42 -31.57 1.92 -7.64
CA TYR A 42 -31.73 1.71 -9.08
C TYR A 42 -30.75 0.67 -9.63
N LEU A 43 -29.50 0.68 -9.18
CA LEU A 43 -28.50 -0.31 -9.56
C LEU A 43 -28.84 -1.70 -8.98
N GLU A 44 -29.31 -1.77 -7.74
CA GLU A 44 -29.73 -3.03 -7.09
C GLU A 44 -30.95 -3.66 -7.79
N GLN A 45 -31.93 -2.85 -8.21
CA GLN A 45 -33.03 -3.32 -9.08
C GLN A 45 -32.51 -3.84 -10.44
N LYS A 46 -31.53 -3.15 -11.04
CA LYS A 46 -30.96 -3.55 -12.34
C LYS A 46 -30.18 -4.87 -12.24
N PHE A 47 -29.44 -5.10 -11.15
CA PHE A 47 -28.74 -6.37 -10.90
C PHE A 47 -29.70 -7.53 -10.68
N ASN A 48 -30.77 -7.34 -9.89
CA ASN A 48 -31.80 -8.37 -9.70
C ASN A 48 -32.52 -8.75 -11.00
N THR A 49 -32.62 -7.82 -11.97
CA THR A 49 -33.23 -8.10 -13.28
C THR A 49 -32.30 -8.91 -14.20
N ILE A 50 -30.99 -8.82 -14.01
CA ILE A 50 -29.98 -9.58 -14.78
C ILE A 50 -29.93 -11.03 -14.27
N ASP A 51 -29.98 -11.24 -12.95
CA ASP A 51 -29.98 -12.56 -12.33
C ASP A 51 -31.21 -13.42 -12.71
N ILE A 52 -32.36 -12.77 -12.92
CA ILE A 52 -33.59 -13.43 -13.39
C ILE A 52 -33.46 -13.84 -14.87
N LYS A 53 -32.77 -13.05 -15.70
CA LYS A 53 -32.54 -13.39 -17.12
C LYS A 53 -31.53 -14.53 -17.28
N GLU A 54 -30.48 -14.58 -16.46
CA GLU A 54 -29.50 -15.67 -16.52
C GLU A 54 -30.08 -17.01 -16.02
N LYS A 55 -30.90 -17.01 -14.96
CA LYS A 55 -31.61 -18.23 -14.52
C LYS A 55 -32.61 -18.75 -15.54
N SER A 56 -33.29 -17.87 -16.28
CA SER A 56 -34.17 -18.29 -17.38
C SER A 56 -33.42 -18.87 -18.60
N ALA A 57 -32.14 -18.51 -18.78
CA ALA A 57 -31.31 -19.02 -19.87
C ALA A 57 -30.60 -20.35 -19.54
N GLU A 58 -30.47 -20.71 -18.26
CA GLU A 58 -29.93 -22.00 -17.83
C GLU A 58 -30.98 -23.12 -17.79
N GLU A 59 -32.26 -22.80 -17.55
CA GLU A 59 -33.35 -23.77 -17.61
C GLU A 59 -33.67 -24.25 -19.04
N GLU A 60 -33.40 -23.43 -20.07
CA GLU A 60 -33.53 -23.85 -21.48
C GLU A 60 -32.39 -24.76 -21.97
N LYS A 61 -31.26 -24.85 -21.25
CA LYS A 61 -30.12 -25.72 -21.63
C LYS A 61 -30.14 -27.08 -20.92
N SER A 62 -31.02 -27.27 -19.95
CA SER A 62 -31.16 -28.50 -19.16
C SER A 62 -32.00 -29.58 -19.84
N SER A 63 -32.75 -29.26 -20.90
CA SER A 63 -33.72 -30.21 -21.51
C SER A 63 -33.18 -31.09 -22.66
N ILE A 64 -31.88 -31.07 -22.97
CA ILE A 64 -31.32 -31.87 -24.08
C ILE A 64 -30.07 -32.62 -23.62
N CYS A 65 -30.29 -33.80 -23.04
CA CYS A 65 -29.53 -35.05 -23.30
C CYS A 65 -29.79 -36.09 -22.21
N SER A 66 -30.85 -36.88 -22.40
CA SER A 66 -30.92 -38.23 -21.85
C SER A 66 -30.65 -39.23 -22.98
N ASN A 67 -29.91 -40.29 -22.64
CA ASN A 67 -29.53 -41.48 -23.43
C ASN A 67 -28.16 -41.44 -24.13
N LYS A 68 -27.15 -42.07 -23.52
CA LYS A 68 -26.75 -43.45 -23.90
C LYS A 68 -25.57 -43.98 -23.09
N SER A 69 -25.67 -45.28 -22.91
CA SER A 69 -24.83 -46.24 -22.20
C SER A 69 -23.58 -46.67 -22.97
N THR A 70 -22.76 -47.47 -22.27
CA THR A 70 -21.75 -48.46 -22.71
C THR A 70 -20.34 -48.03 -23.16
N TYR A 71 -19.36 -48.48 -22.34
CA TYR A 71 -18.12 -49.19 -22.69
C TYR A 71 -17.47 -48.91 -24.06
N TYR A 72 -16.23 -48.39 -24.07
CA TYR A 72 -15.05 -49.14 -24.53
C TYR A 72 -13.74 -48.41 -24.19
N SER A 73 -12.77 -49.20 -23.76
CA SER A 73 -11.35 -48.85 -23.62
C SER A 73 -10.74 -48.59 -25.00
N SER A 74 -10.07 -47.45 -25.19
CA SER A 74 -9.09 -47.25 -26.25
C SER A 74 -8.13 -46.10 -25.92
N LYS A 75 -6.84 -46.44 -25.89
CA LYS A 75 -5.70 -45.54 -25.83
C LYS A 75 -5.74 -44.61 -27.04
N SER A 76 -5.70 -43.30 -26.84
CA SER A 76 -5.30 -42.36 -27.89
C SER A 76 -4.31 -41.33 -27.34
N SER A 77 -3.09 -41.43 -27.87
CA SER A 77 -2.07 -40.39 -27.86
C SER A 77 -2.50 -39.27 -28.82
N CYS A 78 -2.51 -38.02 -28.34
CA CYS A 78 -2.19 -36.80 -29.09
C CYS A 78 -3.01 -35.62 -28.53
N THR A 79 -2.36 -34.76 -27.73
CA THR A 79 -2.53 -33.30 -27.68
C THR A 79 -1.63 -32.73 -26.57
N LYS A 80 -0.32 -32.68 -26.81
CA LYS A 80 0.67 -32.01 -25.93
C LYS A 80 1.41 -30.91 -26.72
N ARG A 81 0.70 -29.90 -27.23
CA ARG A 81 1.37 -28.75 -27.90
C ARG A 81 0.85 -27.35 -27.57
N LYS A 82 -0.21 -27.18 -26.78
CA LYS A 82 -0.75 -25.84 -26.45
C LYS A 82 -0.51 -25.33 -25.02
N THR A 83 0.12 -26.12 -24.15
CA THR A 83 0.37 -25.72 -22.75
C THR A 83 1.76 -25.08 -22.50
N ASN A 84 2.62 -24.99 -23.52
CA ASN A 84 3.99 -24.50 -23.35
C ASN A 84 4.17 -23.00 -23.63
N GLU A 85 3.26 -22.39 -24.39
CA GLU A 85 3.38 -20.97 -24.78
C GLU A 85 2.92 -20.02 -23.66
N TYR A 86 1.84 -20.36 -22.95
CA TYR A 86 1.35 -19.58 -21.79
C TYR A 86 2.31 -19.58 -20.59
N LYS A 87 3.08 -20.67 -20.40
CA LYS A 87 4.11 -20.71 -19.35
C LYS A 87 5.32 -19.83 -19.69
N LYS A 88 5.58 -19.58 -20.98
CA LYS A 88 6.70 -18.76 -21.43
C LYS A 88 6.44 -17.27 -21.22
N THR A 89 5.22 -16.78 -21.47
CA THR A 89 4.86 -15.36 -21.26
C THR A 89 4.88 -14.98 -19.77
N MET A 90 4.31 -15.81 -18.89
CA MET A 90 4.32 -15.57 -17.44
C MET A 90 5.74 -15.55 -16.82
N ALA A 91 6.67 -16.34 -17.36
CA ALA A 91 8.05 -16.38 -16.89
C ALA A 91 8.84 -15.11 -17.27
N VAL A 92 8.56 -14.53 -18.43
CA VAL A 92 9.18 -13.27 -18.91
C VAL A 92 8.76 -12.10 -18.03
N ASP A 93 7.46 -12.00 -17.72
CA ASP A 93 6.93 -10.93 -16.86
C ASP A 93 7.51 -11.01 -15.43
N SER A 94 7.67 -12.21 -14.88
CA SER A 94 8.25 -12.40 -13.55
C SER A 94 9.74 -12.05 -13.49
N ALA A 95 10.51 -12.39 -14.53
CA ALA A 95 11.93 -12.08 -14.60
C ALA A 95 12.18 -10.57 -14.78
N LEU A 96 11.33 -9.89 -15.55
CA LEU A 96 11.37 -8.43 -15.71
C LEU A 96 11.04 -7.71 -14.39
N LYS A 97 10.02 -8.17 -13.65
CA LYS A 97 9.66 -7.59 -12.35
C LYS A 97 10.78 -7.69 -11.32
N PHE A 98 11.41 -8.86 -11.18
CA PHE A 98 12.53 -9.06 -10.26
C PHE A 98 13.72 -8.14 -10.59
N LYS A 99 13.99 -7.93 -11.88
CA LYS A 99 15.00 -6.98 -12.34
C LYS A 99 14.61 -5.53 -11.99
N LEU A 100 13.35 -5.15 -12.18
CA LEU A 100 12.88 -3.79 -11.93
C LEU A 100 12.99 -3.37 -10.46
N GLU A 101 12.53 -4.21 -9.53
CA GLU A 101 12.67 -3.96 -8.08
C GLU A 101 14.15 -3.74 -7.72
N THR A 102 15.02 -4.66 -8.17
CA THR A 102 16.45 -4.61 -7.86
C THR A 102 17.11 -3.35 -8.44
N LEU A 103 16.80 -3.02 -9.70
CA LEU A 103 17.31 -1.83 -10.38
C LEU A 103 16.85 -0.55 -9.67
N LEU A 104 15.58 -0.46 -9.29
CA LEU A 104 15.03 0.71 -8.61
C LEU A 104 15.69 0.93 -7.26
N LEU A 105 15.84 -0.13 -6.45
CA LEU A 105 16.48 -0.01 -5.15
C LEU A 105 17.97 0.31 -5.26
N ALA A 106 18.63 -0.13 -6.33
CA ALA A 106 20.04 0.19 -6.59
C ALA A 106 20.31 1.68 -6.83
N LEU A 107 19.28 2.48 -7.15
CA LEU A 107 19.38 3.93 -7.34
C LEU A 107 19.59 4.70 -6.03
N PHE A 108 19.33 4.04 -4.91
CA PHE A 108 19.38 4.62 -3.56
C PHE A 108 20.56 4.05 -2.77
N LYS A 109 21.04 4.86 -1.82
CA LYS A 109 22.21 4.57 -1.00
C LYS A 109 21.87 4.75 0.48
N ARG A 110 22.25 3.81 1.34
CA ARG A 110 22.14 3.97 2.80
C ARG A 110 23.35 4.73 3.36
N LYS A 111 23.16 5.47 4.46
CA LYS A 111 24.24 6.21 5.16
C LYS A 111 25.50 5.37 5.35
N LYS A 112 25.36 4.19 5.98
CA LYS A 112 26.46 3.24 6.23
C LYS A 112 25.90 1.81 6.36
N PRO A 113 26.44 0.80 5.66
CA PRO A 113 27.35 0.91 4.52
C PRO A 113 26.65 1.55 3.29
N ASN A 114 27.41 2.10 2.34
CA ASN A 114 26.94 2.69 1.08
C ASN A 114 26.35 1.63 0.14
N LYS A 115 25.29 0.98 0.59
CA LYS A 115 24.63 -0.14 -0.09
C LYS A 115 23.18 0.21 -0.34
N PRO A 116 22.59 -0.30 -1.43
CA PRO A 116 21.17 -0.21 -1.69
C PRO A 116 20.32 -0.62 -0.47
N PRO A 117 19.19 0.07 -0.21
CA PRO A 117 18.22 -0.40 0.76
C PRO A 117 17.69 -1.77 0.34
N LYS A 118 17.54 -2.69 1.30
CA LYS A 118 16.91 -3.99 1.04
C LYS A 118 15.39 -3.79 0.93
N LYS A 119 14.71 -4.56 0.09
CA LYS A 119 13.24 -4.52 0.00
C LYS A 119 12.53 -4.75 1.33
N GLU A 120 13.03 -5.71 2.12
CA GLU A 120 12.47 -6.02 3.44
C GLU A 120 12.62 -4.83 4.41
N TYR A 121 13.67 -4.01 4.25
CA TYR A 121 13.85 -2.80 5.03
C TYR A 121 12.77 -1.78 4.70
N ILE A 122 12.48 -1.56 3.41
CA ILE A 122 11.42 -0.64 2.97
C ILE A 122 10.06 -1.10 3.47
N ARG A 123 9.71 -2.38 3.27
CA ARG A 123 8.46 -2.97 3.78
C ARG A 123 8.31 -2.79 5.29
N CYS A 124 9.38 -3.10 6.03
CA CYS A 124 9.42 -2.93 7.48
C CYS A 124 9.18 -1.47 7.88
N THR A 125 9.88 -0.52 7.26
CA THR A 125 9.74 0.91 7.53
C THR A 125 8.32 1.40 7.24
N LEU A 126 7.76 1.05 6.08
CA LEU A 126 6.42 1.45 5.67
C LEU A 126 5.34 0.86 6.57
N ILE A 127 5.36 -0.46 6.80
CA ILE A 127 4.34 -1.11 7.65
C ILE A 127 4.43 -0.59 9.09
N ARG A 128 5.63 -0.34 9.64
CA ARG A 128 5.76 0.24 10.98
C ARG A 128 5.20 1.65 11.07
N GLY A 129 5.48 2.48 10.08
CA GLY A 129 4.92 3.82 9.99
C GLY A 129 3.40 3.79 9.82
N HIS A 130 2.87 2.92 8.97
CA HIS A 130 1.44 2.73 8.74
C HIS A 130 0.71 2.23 9.99
N LYS A 131 1.24 1.22 10.70
CA LYS A 131 0.70 0.82 12.01
C LYS A 131 0.70 1.98 13.01
N ARG A 132 1.72 2.85 12.96
CA ARG A 132 1.80 4.02 13.85
C ARG A 132 0.79 5.09 13.48
N SER A 133 0.56 5.36 12.20
CA SER A 133 -0.47 6.32 11.76
C SER A 133 -1.86 5.86 12.15
N ILE A 134 -2.17 4.56 12.03
CA ILE A 134 -3.46 4.00 12.51
C ILE A 134 -3.66 4.29 14.00
N ARG A 135 -2.69 3.96 14.86
CA ARG A 135 -2.82 4.22 16.31
C ARG A 135 -2.99 5.70 16.63
N GLN A 136 -2.24 6.55 15.93
CA GLN A 136 -2.34 8.01 16.11
C GLN A 136 -3.69 8.55 15.64
N SER A 137 -4.27 7.99 14.58
CA SER A 137 -5.61 8.34 14.10
C SER A 137 -6.68 8.04 15.15
N PHE A 138 -6.66 6.84 15.76
CA PHE A 138 -7.56 6.50 16.88
C PHE A 138 -7.38 7.37 18.12
N GLN A 139 -6.18 7.91 18.33
CA GLN A 139 -5.88 8.77 19.47
C GLN A 139 -6.19 10.25 19.19
N GLY A 140 -6.55 10.62 17.95
CA GLY A 140 -6.68 12.02 17.54
C GLY A 140 -5.35 12.80 17.60
N ILE A 141 -4.20 12.10 17.50
CA ILE A 141 -2.87 12.72 17.60
C ILE A 141 -2.29 12.95 16.22
N TYR A 142 -1.92 14.19 15.92
CA TYR A 142 -1.23 14.52 14.68
C TYR A 142 0.24 14.02 14.69
N PRO A 143 0.74 13.46 13.58
CA PRO A 143 2.12 13.01 13.44
C PRO A 143 3.14 14.15 13.52
N SER A 144 3.79 14.29 14.68
CA SER A 144 4.92 15.22 14.86
C SER A 144 6.30 14.59 14.65
N LYS A 145 6.38 13.24 14.55
CA LYS A 145 7.63 12.47 14.46
C LYS A 145 7.47 11.24 13.57
N GLY A 146 8.59 10.76 13.03
CA GLY A 146 8.67 9.56 12.20
C GLY A 146 8.47 9.85 10.71
N ILE A 147 8.37 8.79 9.91
CA ILE A 147 8.31 8.87 8.44
C ILE A 147 7.07 9.63 7.93
N HIS A 148 5.95 9.57 8.66
CA HIS A 148 4.69 10.22 8.27
C HIS A 148 4.46 11.55 9.00
N LYS A 149 5.51 12.16 9.56
CA LYS A 149 5.46 13.55 10.05
C LYS A 149 5.06 14.49 8.91
N PHE A 150 4.18 15.44 9.20
CA PHE A 150 3.81 16.53 8.30
C PHE A 150 3.54 17.83 9.08
N LEU A 151 3.48 18.95 8.36
CA LEU A 151 3.15 20.26 8.93
C LEU A 151 1.64 20.49 8.83
N LEU A 152 0.99 20.92 9.91
CA LEU A 152 -0.45 21.21 9.89
C LEU A 152 -0.83 22.36 8.95
N THR A 153 0.12 23.22 8.62
CA THR A 153 -0.04 24.29 7.63
C THR A 153 -0.09 23.78 6.19
N ASP A 154 0.34 22.54 5.92
CA ASP A 154 0.20 21.92 4.61
C ASP A 154 -1.20 21.35 4.45
N ALA A 155 -2.08 22.13 3.82
CA ALA A 155 -3.47 21.79 3.58
C ALA A 155 -3.64 20.42 2.88
N LYS A 156 -2.72 20.04 1.97
CA LYS A 156 -2.80 18.77 1.26
C LYS A 156 -2.54 17.60 2.20
N SER A 157 -1.45 17.65 2.98
CA SER A 157 -1.16 16.61 3.98
C SER A 157 -2.24 16.52 5.04
N TYR A 158 -2.76 17.67 5.50
CA TYR A 158 -3.84 17.74 6.47
C TYR A 158 -5.14 17.08 5.96
N ARG A 159 -5.56 17.39 4.72
CA ARG A 159 -6.72 16.75 4.07
C ARG A 159 -6.54 15.23 3.98
N ILE A 160 -5.37 14.75 3.56
CA ILE A 160 -5.08 13.30 3.48
C ILE A 160 -5.13 12.65 4.88
N TRP A 161 -4.60 13.32 5.90
CA TRP A 161 -4.66 12.81 7.29
C TRP A 161 -6.09 12.70 7.81
N ASN A 162 -6.95 13.66 7.48
CA ASN A 162 -8.37 13.59 7.84
C ASN A 162 -9.06 12.41 7.17
N TYR A 163 -8.77 12.15 5.88
CA TYR A 163 -9.27 10.94 5.21
C TYR A 163 -8.79 9.64 5.87
N LEU A 164 -7.51 9.55 6.23
CA LEU A 164 -6.98 8.38 6.96
C LEU A 164 -7.72 8.17 8.28
N THR A 165 -7.95 9.25 9.02
CA THR A 165 -8.67 9.22 10.30
C THR A 165 -10.12 8.78 10.11
N GLN A 166 -10.80 9.27 9.07
CA GLN A 166 -12.16 8.86 8.72
C GLN A 166 -12.23 7.37 8.38
N ILE A 167 -11.28 6.82 7.61
CA ILE A 167 -11.23 5.38 7.31
C ILE A 167 -11.09 4.57 8.60
N CYS A 168 -10.25 5.00 9.55
CA CYS A 168 -10.12 4.32 10.84
C CYS A 168 -11.39 4.35 11.69
N LEU A 169 -12.23 5.38 11.56
CA LEU A 169 -13.41 5.61 12.41
C LEU A 169 -14.75 5.35 11.69
N ARG A 170 -14.70 4.86 10.45
CA ARG A 170 -15.88 4.71 9.56
C ARG A 170 -16.97 3.82 10.14
N ASP A 171 -16.60 2.60 10.52
CA ASP A 171 -17.50 1.65 11.18
C ASP A 171 -16.76 0.76 12.19
N SER A 172 -17.52 0.06 13.02
CA SER A 172 -16.98 -0.75 14.13
C SER A 172 -16.16 -1.96 13.68
N ARG A 173 -16.48 -2.55 12.53
CA ARG A 173 -15.77 -3.72 11.99
C ARG A 173 -14.41 -3.30 11.44
N ASP A 174 -14.39 -2.28 10.59
CA ASP A 174 -13.17 -1.72 10.02
C ASP A 174 -12.24 -1.18 11.11
N SER A 175 -12.81 -0.52 12.12
CA SER A 175 -12.09 -0.07 13.31
C SER A 175 -11.40 -1.22 14.04
N ALA A 176 -12.11 -2.34 14.25
CA ALA A 176 -11.57 -3.52 14.93
C ALA A 176 -10.40 -4.15 14.15
N ILE A 177 -10.54 -4.29 12.82
CA ILE A 177 -9.48 -4.78 11.93
C ILE A 177 -8.24 -3.87 12.02
N MET A 178 -8.42 -2.55 11.93
CA MET A 178 -7.35 -1.57 12.01
C MET A 178 -6.60 -1.64 13.35
N MET A 179 -7.34 -1.72 14.46
CA MET A 179 -6.75 -1.86 15.80
C MET A 179 -5.99 -3.17 15.94
N GLU A 180 -6.52 -4.28 15.44
CA GLU A 180 -5.85 -5.56 15.47
C GLU A 180 -4.52 -5.51 14.68
N LYS A 181 -4.55 -5.00 13.45
CA LYS A 181 -3.38 -4.95 12.56
C LYS A 181 -2.34 -3.94 13.06
N SER A 182 -2.75 -2.85 13.71
CA SER A 182 -1.85 -1.82 14.24
C SER A 182 -1.17 -2.20 15.56
N SER A 183 -1.60 -3.28 16.21
CA SER A 183 -0.99 -3.81 17.43
C SER A 183 0.50 -4.12 17.24
N THR A 184 1.29 -3.73 18.24
CA THR A 184 2.75 -3.95 18.31
C THR A 184 3.10 -5.34 18.83
N VAL A 185 2.16 -6.04 19.45
CA VAL A 185 2.37 -7.39 20.04
C VAL A 185 2.49 -8.46 18.95
N LYS A 186 1.81 -8.28 17.81
CA LYS A 186 1.78 -9.23 16.67
C LYS A 186 2.84 -8.92 15.58
N GLY A 187 3.94 -8.23 15.92
CA GLY A 187 4.99 -7.88 14.97
C GLY A 187 6.02 -9.00 14.76
N PRO A 188 6.75 -9.04 13.62
CA PRO A 188 7.89 -9.94 13.45
C PRO A 188 8.92 -9.74 14.55
N LYS A 189 9.65 -10.79 14.94
CA LYS A 189 10.67 -10.78 16.03
C LYS A 189 11.91 -9.95 15.66
N THR A 190 11.74 -8.64 15.44
CA THR A 190 12.82 -7.70 15.09
C THR A 190 13.41 -6.98 16.30
N ASP A 191 12.74 -7.03 17.47
CA ASP A 191 13.28 -6.44 18.71
C ASP A 191 14.50 -7.24 19.20
N GLY A 192 15.41 -6.54 19.89
CA GLY A 192 16.71 -7.05 20.33
C GLY A 192 16.63 -8.36 21.13
N LYS A 193 17.74 -9.12 21.13
CA LYS A 193 17.85 -10.46 21.75
C LYS A 193 17.33 -10.51 23.20
N SER A 194 17.43 -9.41 23.95
CA SER A 194 17.01 -9.29 25.35
C SER A 194 15.50 -9.50 25.58
N LYS A 195 14.63 -9.09 24.65
CA LYS A 195 13.18 -9.35 24.78
C LYS A 195 12.75 -10.74 24.29
N ARG A 196 13.62 -11.48 23.60
CA ARG A 196 13.29 -12.80 23.02
C ARG A 196 13.25 -13.92 24.06
N GLN A 197 13.90 -13.74 25.21
CA GLN A 197 13.97 -14.80 26.22
C GLN A 197 12.62 -15.12 26.88
N GLN A 198 11.67 -14.19 26.84
CA GLN A 198 10.33 -14.37 27.43
C GLN A 198 9.30 -14.96 26.44
N ILE A 199 9.58 -14.97 25.14
CA ILE A 199 8.68 -15.53 24.10
C ILE A 199 9.27 -16.86 23.62
N LYS A 200 9.39 -17.83 24.52
CA LYS A 200 10.04 -19.11 24.23
C LYS A 200 9.16 -20.14 23.52
N GLU A 201 7.85 -19.93 23.34
CA GLU A 201 6.98 -21.06 22.93
C GLU A 201 5.95 -20.82 21.82
N ASN A 202 5.77 -19.60 21.30
CA ASN A 202 4.90 -19.41 20.12
C ASN A 202 5.70 -19.41 18.81
N ASP A 203 5.69 -20.56 18.14
CA ASP A 203 6.30 -20.83 16.82
C ASP A 203 5.58 -20.12 15.65
N GLU A 204 4.41 -19.53 15.89
CA GLU A 204 3.61 -18.89 14.83
C GLU A 204 4.09 -17.49 14.42
N LEU A 205 4.96 -16.85 15.23
CA LEU A 205 5.43 -15.49 14.93
C LEU A 205 6.56 -15.50 13.90
N LYS A 206 6.27 -14.98 12.70
CA LYS A 206 7.21 -14.82 11.59
C LYS A 206 8.47 -14.04 12.01
N LYS A 207 9.63 -14.49 11.53
CA LYS A 207 10.95 -13.93 11.91
C LYS A 207 11.27 -12.58 11.26
N SER A 208 10.62 -12.23 10.15
CA SER A 208 10.87 -11.01 9.38
C SER A 208 9.61 -10.47 8.69
N PHE A 209 9.72 -9.29 8.10
CA PHE A 209 8.73 -8.72 7.17
C PHE A 209 8.82 -9.39 5.79
N ASN A 210 8.75 -10.72 5.78
CA ASN A 210 8.76 -11.53 4.56
C ASN A 210 7.43 -11.42 3.81
N ASP A 211 7.37 -12.03 2.63
CA ASP A 211 6.18 -11.99 1.77
C ASP A 211 4.94 -12.53 2.48
N ASP A 212 5.06 -13.62 3.26
CA ASP A 212 3.91 -14.18 3.97
C ASP A 212 3.37 -13.24 5.04
N PHE A 213 4.24 -12.53 5.76
CA PHE A 213 3.80 -11.53 6.74
C PHE A 213 3.09 -10.38 6.03
N CYS A 214 3.68 -9.86 4.96
CA CYS A 214 3.11 -8.73 4.22
C CYS A 214 1.76 -9.09 3.59
N ARG A 215 1.62 -10.29 3.01
CA ARG A 215 0.32 -10.82 2.51
C ARG A 215 -0.75 -10.81 3.58
N SER A 216 -0.43 -11.35 4.77
CA SER A 216 -1.38 -11.40 5.88
C SER A 216 -1.73 -10.01 6.41
N TYR A 217 -0.79 -9.06 6.37
CA TYR A 217 -1.05 -7.68 6.77
C TYR A 217 -2.02 -6.98 5.81
N PHE A 218 -1.78 -7.07 4.50
CA PHE A 218 -2.57 -6.42 3.44
C PHE A 218 -3.75 -7.26 2.93
N LEU A 219 -4.16 -8.29 3.67
CA LEU A 219 -5.25 -9.17 3.25
C LEU A 219 -6.61 -8.44 3.20
N GLU A 220 -6.85 -7.55 4.18
CA GLU A 220 -8.12 -6.85 4.34
C GLU A 220 -8.17 -5.60 3.46
N GLU A 221 -9.30 -5.37 2.79
CA GLU A 221 -9.49 -4.26 1.85
C GLU A 221 -9.27 -2.89 2.53
N VAL A 222 -9.83 -2.72 3.72
CA VAL A 222 -9.69 -1.48 4.50
C VAL A 222 -8.23 -1.15 4.82
N ILE A 223 -7.38 -2.16 5.02
CA ILE A 223 -5.94 -1.94 5.26
C ILE A 223 -5.25 -1.44 4.00
N LYS A 224 -5.63 -1.96 2.82
CA LYS A 224 -5.11 -1.50 1.53
C LYS A 224 -5.57 -0.08 1.21
N GLU A 225 -6.84 0.23 1.44
CA GLU A 225 -7.42 1.57 1.31
C GLU A 225 -6.67 2.59 2.20
N HIS A 226 -6.51 2.29 3.48
CA HIS A 226 -5.76 3.18 4.37
C HIS A 226 -4.27 3.24 4.00
N TYR A 227 -3.67 2.15 3.53
CA TYR A 227 -2.27 2.14 3.10
C TYR A 227 -2.07 3.04 1.88
N TYR A 228 -3.00 3.04 0.93
CA TYR A 228 -2.99 3.90 -0.24
C TYR A 228 -2.88 5.39 0.14
N TYR A 229 -3.80 5.89 0.96
CA TYR A 229 -3.75 7.27 1.44
C TYR A 229 -2.54 7.54 2.33
N TYR A 230 -2.05 6.53 3.04
CA TYR A 230 -0.84 6.66 3.85
C TYR A 230 0.39 6.91 2.96
N ILE A 231 0.52 6.21 1.83
CA ILE A 231 1.58 6.50 0.86
C ILE A 231 1.40 7.89 0.24
N LYS A 232 0.18 8.29 -0.12
CA LYS A 232 -0.10 9.65 -0.59
C LYS A 232 0.35 10.70 0.44
N LEU A 233 0.16 10.46 1.73
CA LEU A 233 0.64 11.34 2.80
C LEU A 233 2.17 11.42 2.85
N LEU A 234 2.86 10.29 2.69
CA LEU A 234 4.34 10.28 2.71
C LEU A 234 4.93 11.18 1.62
N PHE A 235 4.33 11.16 0.43
CA PHE A 235 4.74 11.90 -0.76
C PHE A 235 3.91 13.17 -1.02
N ALA A 236 3.11 13.63 -0.05
CA ALA A 236 2.26 14.81 -0.23
C ALA A 236 3.09 16.07 -0.49
N HIS A 237 4.17 16.23 0.27
CA HIS A 237 5.21 17.25 0.12
C HIS A 237 6.43 16.64 -0.57
N PHE A 238 6.53 16.84 -1.87
CA PHE A 238 7.53 16.19 -2.72
C PHE A 238 8.83 16.99 -2.73
N ASP A 239 9.69 16.72 -1.76
CA ASP A 239 11.01 17.34 -1.60
C ASP A 239 12.06 16.26 -1.30
N CYS A 240 13.19 16.26 -2.02
CA CYS A 240 14.18 15.20 -1.94
C CYS A 240 14.86 15.10 -0.57
N ASP A 241 15.15 16.23 0.08
CA ASP A 241 15.80 16.25 1.39
C ASP A 241 14.87 15.67 2.47
N ILE A 242 13.60 16.07 2.43
CA ILE A 242 12.55 15.56 3.32
C ILE A 242 12.34 14.06 3.08
N LEU A 243 12.31 13.60 1.83
CA LEU A 243 12.17 12.17 1.52
C LEU A 243 13.39 11.36 1.98
N CYS A 244 14.61 11.90 1.82
CA CYS A 244 15.82 11.27 2.35
C CYS A 244 15.77 11.10 3.88
N GLU A 245 15.30 12.13 4.60
CA GLU A 245 15.10 12.07 6.05
C GLU A 245 14.05 11.02 6.43
N LYS A 246 12.88 11.07 5.79
CA LYS A 246 11.72 10.20 6.03
C LYS A 246 12.08 8.72 5.88
N PHE A 247 12.76 8.37 4.79
CA PHE A 247 13.09 6.99 4.46
C PHE A 247 14.46 6.52 4.99
N ASN A 248 15.30 7.45 5.45
CA ASN A 248 16.63 7.19 5.97
C ASN A 248 17.57 6.47 4.98
N PHE A 249 17.44 6.82 3.70
CA PHE A 249 18.37 6.52 2.63
C PHE A 249 18.36 7.68 1.63
N PHE A 250 19.36 7.76 0.77
CA PHE A 250 19.59 8.89 -0.11
C PHE A 250 19.48 8.51 -1.58
N CYS A 251 19.08 9.46 -2.42
CA CYS A 251 19.08 9.33 -3.88
C CYS A 251 20.42 9.75 -4.53
N CYS A 252 21.26 10.52 -3.82
CA CYS A 252 22.57 11.01 -4.26
C CYS A 252 23.45 11.41 -3.05
N GLU A 253 24.73 11.74 -3.28
CA GLU A 253 25.68 12.17 -2.24
C GLU A 253 25.86 13.69 -2.15
N GLY A 254 25.37 14.43 -3.16
CA GLY A 254 25.50 15.88 -3.27
C GLY A 254 24.15 16.58 -3.42
N ARG A 255 24.17 17.70 -4.16
CA ARG A 255 22.98 18.50 -4.44
C ARG A 255 21.98 17.70 -5.29
N HIS A 256 20.72 17.77 -4.89
CA HIS A 256 19.63 17.16 -5.64
C HIS A 256 19.49 17.76 -7.05
N THR A 257 19.22 16.89 -8.02
CA THR A 257 18.96 17.21 -9.43
C THR A 257 17.62 16.61 -9.83
N ASP A 258 17.14 16.88 -11.05
CA ASP A 258 15.88 16.32 -11.56
C ASP A 258 15.88 14.78 -11.58
N ILE A 259 17.06 14.16 -11.72
CA ILE A 259 17.24 12.71 -11.61
C ILE A 259 16.84 12.21 -10.21
N CYS A 260 17.09 12.99 -9.16
CA CYS A 260 16.70 12.65 -7.80
C CYS A 260 15.18 12.62 -7.66
N THR A 261 14.50 13.63 -8.21
CA THR A 261 13.03 13.71 -8.26
C THR A 261 12.47 12.46 -8.94
N LYS A 262 12.99 12.11 -10.12
CA LYS A 262 12.55 10.93 -10.86
C LYS A 262 12.75 9.63 -10.09
N LYS A 263 13.90 9.45 -9.41
CA LYS A 263 14.14 8.30 -8.52
C LYS A 263 13.06 8.17 -7.45
N TRP A 264 12.67 9.28 -6.82
CA TRP A 264 11.63 9.30 -5.78
C TRP A 264 10.22 9.04 -6.33
N GLU A 265 9.90 9.54 -7.54
CA GLU A 265 8.62 9.26 -8.21
C GLU A 265 8.49 7.76 -8.50
N LEU A 266 9.56 7.15 -8.99
CA LEU A 266 9.60 5.71 -9.25
C LEU A 266 9.47 4.91 -7.95
N LEU A 267 10.11 5.35 -6.86
CA LEU A 267 9.90 4.73 -5.56
C LEU A 267 8.43 4.86 -5.10
N ASN A 268 7.78 6.01 -5.31
CA ASN A 268 6.37 6.20 -4.99
C ASN A 268 5.49 5.18 -5.74
N ILE A 269 5.70 4.99 -7.04
CA ILE A 269 5.00 3.97 -7.84
C ILE A 269 5.29 2.57 -7.29
N PHE A 270 6.56 2.28 -6.98
CA PHE A 270 6.95 0.99 -6.43
C PHE A 270 6.24 0.67 -5.11
N VAL A 271 6.22 1.60 -4.14
CA VAL A 271 5.62 1.34 -2.82
C VAL A 271 4.09 1.41 -2.83
N SER A 272 3.49 2.08 -3.81
CA SER A 272 2.04 2.17 -4.00
C SER A 272 1.45 0.94 -4.71
N ASP A 273 2.16 0.40 -5.70
CA ASP A 273 1.65 -0.69 -6.55
C ASP A 273 2.57 -1.92 -6.54
N LEU A 274 3.77 -1.80 -7.12
CA LEU A 274 4.62 -2.96 -7.43
C LEU A 274 4.93 -3.82 -6.20
N MET A 275 5.21 -3.19 -5.06
CA MET A 275 5.50 -3.88 -3.81
C MET A 275 4.35 -4.80 -3.35
N LEU A 276 3.10 -4.38 -3.55
CA LEU A 276 1.91 -5.17 -3.22
C LEU A 276 1.67 -6.26 -4.27
N THR A 277 1.79 -5.90 -5.55
CA THR A 277 1.67 -6.84 -6.67
C THR A 277 2.71 -7.98 -6.59
N ASP A 278 3.94 -7.69 -6.14
CA ASP A 278 5.02 -8.66 -5.97
C ASP A 278 4.68 -9.73 -4.92
N ILE A 279 3.98 -9.33 -3.85
CA ILE A 279 3.50 -10.26 -2.82
C ILE A 279 2.14 -10.90 -3.16
N LYS A 280 1.64 -10.70 -4.39
CA LYS A 280 0.34 -11.20 -4.90
C LYS A 280 -0.87 -10.58 -4.21
N ILE A 281 -0.77 -9.31 -3.84
CA ILE A 281 -1.87 -8.50 -3.33
C ILE A 281 -2.22 -7.45 -4.39
N ASP A 282 -3.50 -7.35 -4.74
CA ASP A 282 -3.96 -6.29 -5.63
C ASP A 282 -4.08 -4.97 -4.85
N PRO A 283 -3.38 -3.89 -5.25
CA PRO A 283 -3.47 -2.61 -4.56
C PRO A 283 -4.87 -2.01 -4.70
N TRP A 284 -5.32 -1.32 -3.65
CA TRP A 284 -6.58 -0.57 -3.66
C TRP A 284 -6.39 0.80 -4.31
N PHE A 285 -7.37 1.22 -5.11
CA PHE A 285 -7.42 2.54 -5.72
C PHE A 285 -8.85 3.10 -5.61
N PRO A 286 -9.01 4.43 -5.44
CA PRO A 286 -10.31 5.07 -5.53
C PRO A 286 -10.95 4.83 -6.90
N ILE A 287 -12.28 4.76 -6.92
CA ILE A 287 -13.04 4.64 -8.16
C ILE A 287 -12.72 5.85 -9.06
N GLY A 288 -12.35 5.57 -10.32
CA GLY A 288 -12.01 6.59 -11.32
C GLY A 288 -10.53 7.00 -11.33
N GLU A 289 -9.73 6.63 -10.33
CA GLU A 289 -8.28 6.90 -10.37
C GLU A 289 -7.55 5.82 -11.17
N GLN A 290 -6.67 6.26 -12.07
CA GLN A 290 -5.89 5.35 -12.92
C GLN A 290 -4.60 4.91 -12.22
N ARG A 291 -4.24 3.62 -12.37
CA ARG A 291 -2.95 3.11 -11.89
C ARG A 291 -1.81 3.78 -12.65
N GLN A 292 -0.88 4.38 -11.92
CA GLN A 292 0.40 4.79 -12.50
C GLN A 292 1.19 3.54 -12.88
N LYS A 293 1.59 3.44 -14.14
CA LYS A 293 2.39 2.32 -14.66
C LYS A 293 3.81 2.79 -14.91
N ILE A 294 4.78 1.98 -14.50
CA ILE A 294 6.17 2.14 -14.96
C ILE A 294 6.21 1.74 -16.44
N THR A 295 6.60 2.68 -17.28
CA THR A 295 6.72 2.50 -18.73
C THR A 295 8.05 1.86 -19.11
N LEU A 296 8.20 1.39 -20.34
CA LEU A 296 9.50 0.86 -20.80
C LEU A 296 10.54 1.98 -20.87
N GLU A 297 10.11 3.20 -21.18
CA GLU A 297 10.93 4.39 -21.17
C GLU A 297 11.50 4.67 -19.77
N ASP A 298 10.67 4.54 -18.72
CA ASP A 298 11.14 4.67 -17.34
C ASP A 298 12.23 3.63 -17.03
N ILE A 299 12.06 2.37 -17.50
CA ILE A 299 13.04 1.29 -17.27
C ILE A 299 14.36 1.54 -18.01
N ASP A 300 14.28 2.04 -19.25
CA ASP A 300 15.45 2.38 -20.05
C ASP A 300 16.21 3.56 -19.42
N GLU A 301 15.48 4.59 -18.98
CA GLU A 301 16.04 5.73 -18.25
C GLU A 301 16.70 5.28 -16.94
N LEU A 302 16.05 4.40 -16.18
CA LEU A 302 16.63 3.80 -14.98
C LEU A 302 17.92 3.05 -15.25
N SER A 303 17.96 2.30 -16.36
CA SER A 303 19.13 1.52 -16.74
C SER A 303 20.31 2.43 -17.10
N LYS A 304 20.05 3.55 -17.79
CA LYS A 304 21.07 4.56 -18.10
C LYS A 304 21.58 5.26 -16.85
N VAL A 305 20.69 5.66 -15.94
CA VAL A 305 21.07 6.27 -14.66
C VAL A 305 21.86 5.29 -13.81
N ALA A 306 21.46 4.02 -13.74
CA ALA A 306 22.19 2.99 -13.02
C ALA A 306 23.57 2.74 -13.63
N ALA A 307 23.71 2.76 -14.95
CA ALA A 307 24.99 2.62 -15.64
C ALA A 307 25.94 3.79 -15.33
N TYR A 308 25.44 5.03 -15.38
CA TYR A 308 26.24 6.22 -15.07
C TYR A 308 26.84 6.17 -13.66
N ASN A 309 26.07 5.67 -12.67
CA ASN A 309 26.57 5.54 -11.29
C ASN A 309 27.60 4.42 -11.09
N LYS A 310 27.81 3.53 -12.06
CA LYS A 310 28.81 2.45 -11.98
C LYS A 310 30.21 2.91 -12.37
N ASP A 311 30.32 3.98 -13.17
CA ASP A 311 31.62 4.47 -13.62
C ASP A 311 32.36 5.26 -12.51
N ASP A 312 31.64 5.66 -11.46
CA ASP A 312 32.21 6.35 -10.28
C ASP A 312 32.58 5.40 -9.12
N ASP A 313 32.07 4.15 -9.09
CA ASP A 313 32.38 3.19 -8.02
C ASP A 313 32.19 1.73 -8.51
N ASP A 314 33.21 0.90 -8.26
CA ASP A 314 33.36 -0.52 -8.61
C ASP A 314 32.19 -1.43 -8.14
N ILE A 315 31.07 -1.44 -8.88
CA ILE A 315 29.83 -2.21 -8.63
C ILE A 315 29.83 -3.58 -9.35
N SER A 316 30.94 -3.96 -10.00
CA SER A 316 31.08 -5.21 -10.76
C SER A 316 30.78 -6.49 -9.94
N GLN A 317 30.76 -6.42 -8.61
CA GLN A 317 30.47 -7.55 -7.71
C GLN A 317 28.98 -7.88 -7.46
N PHE A 318 28.01 -7.06 -7.88
CA PHE A 318 26.59 -7.23 -7.47
C PHE A 318 25.65 -7.80 -8.53
N LEU A 319 26.13 -8.06 -9.75
CA LEU A 319 25.35 -8.66 -10.85
C LEU A 319 25.78 -10.09 -11.21
N ALA A 320 26.62 -10.71 -10.37
CA ALA A 320 27.07 -12.10 -10.52
C ALA A 320 26.17 -13.08 -9.76
#